data_AF-A0A1W9VUF8-F1
#
_entry.id   AF-A0A1W9VUF8-F1
#
_cell.length_a   1.000
_cell.length_b   1.000
_cell.length_c   1.000
_cell.angle_alpha   90.00
_cell.angle_beta   90.00
_cell.angle_gamma   90.00
#
_symmetry.space_group_name_H-M   'P 1'
#
loop_
_entity.id
_entity.type
_entity.pdbx_description
1 polymer ?
#
loop_
_entity_poly.entity_id
_entity_poly.type
_entity_poly.pdbx_seq_one_letter_code
_entity_poly.pdbx_strand_id
1 'polypeptide(L)'
;ETELQKYSRYQDQLHYKASMYSSHFGEGEYRGRIEGRKEGRKEGIQEGLKKGRQEGMEKGMEKGMERSKLNTAKQMIKKGYAVDVIMDILGLSKEVIESLIVE
;
A
#
# COMPACT_ATOMS: atom_id res chain seq x y z
N GLU A 1 -10.95 -2.28 -68.35
CA GLU A 1 -10.75 -3.19 -67.21
C GLU A 1 -11.74 -4.34 -67.32
N THR A 2 -11.24 -5.57 -67.38
CA THR A 2 -12.10 -6.76 -67.47
C THR A 2 -12.78 -7.01 -66.11
N GLU A 3 -13.91 -7.72 -66.09
CA GLU A 3 -14.58 -8.07 -64.83
C GLU A 3 -13.65 -8.84 -63.89
N LEU A 4 -12.76 -9.68 -64.44
CA LEU A 4 -11.74 -10.39 -63.69
C LEU A 4 -10.78 -9.45 -62.95
N GLN A 5 -10.37 -8.35 -63.58
CA GLN A 5 -9.51 -7.34 -62.96
C GLN A 5 -10.24 -6.57 -61.86
N LYS A 6 -11.53 -6.27 -62.04
CA LYS A 6 -12.35 -5.62 -61.01
C LYS A 6 -12.53 -6.52 -59.78
N TYR A 7 -12.79 -7.81 -60.01
CA TYR A 7 -12.90 -8.81 -58.95
C TYR A 7 -11.58 -8.98 -58.19
N SER A 8 -10.45 -9.08 -58.89
CA SER A 8 -9.12 -9.17 -58.26
C SER A 8 -8.85 -7.97 -57.35
N ARG A 9 -9.10 -6.74 -57.84
CA ARG A 9 -8.89 -5.53 -57.04
C ARG A 9 -9.79 -5.46 -55.80
N TYR A 10 -11.01 -5.95 -55.92
CA TYR A 10 -11.93 -6.02 -54.78
C TYR A 10 -11.41 -6.98 -53.71
N GLN A 11 -10.91 -8.16 -54.11
CA GLN A 11 -10.27 -9.11 -53.20
C GLN A 11 -9.04 -8.50 -52.53
N ASP A 12 -8.16 -7.83 -53.28
CA ASP A 12 -6.97 -7.17 -52.74
C ASP A 12 -7.31 -6.11 -51.69
N GLN A 13 -8.37 -5.32 -51.93
CA GLN A 13 -8.84 -4.33 -50.95
C GLN A 13 -9.40 -4.95 -49.67
N LEU A 14 -10.12 -6.07 -49.78
CA LEU A 14 -10.63 -6.80 -48.61
C LEU A 14 -9.47 -7.39 -47.80
N HIS A 15 -8.49 -8.00 -48.45
CA HIS A 15 -7.29 -8.52 -47.79
C HIS A 15 -6.48 -7.41 -47.10
N TYR A 16 -6.31 -6.26 -47.77
CA TYR A 16 -5.63 -5.11 -47.17
C TYR A 16 -6.36 -4.59 -45.93
N LYS A 17 -7.69 -4.44 -46.00
CA LYS A 17 -8.51 -4.02 -44.86
C LYS A 17 -8.42 -5.03 -43.72
N ALA A 18 -8.58 -6.33 -43.99
CA ALA A 18 -8.50 -7.37 -42.99
C ALA A 18 -7.12 -7.41 -42.30
N SER A 19 -6.05 -7.26 -43.07
CA SER A 19 -4.68 -7.16 -42.56
C SER A 19 -4.49 -5.95 -41.64
N MET A 20 -4.94 -4.76 -42.08
CA MET A 20 -4.92 -3.54 -41.28
C MET A 20 -5.69 -3.70 -39.96
N TYR A 21 -6.91 -4.24 -39.99
CA TYR A 21 -7.71 -4.48 -38.78
C TYR A 21 -7.02 -5.46 -37.82
N SER A 22 -6.46 -6.55 -38.34
CA SER A 22 -5.73 -7.53 -37.53
C SER A 22 -4.50 -6.91 -36.86
N SER A 23 -3.76 -6.05 -37.56
CA SER A 23 -2.58 -5.38 -37.01
C SER A 23 -2.93 -4.35 -35.94
N HIS A 24 -3.98 -3.52 -36.16
CA HIS A 24 -4.42 -2.52 -35.18
C HIS A 24 -4.97 -3.18 -33.90
N PHE A 25 -5.66 -4.32 -34.04
CA PHE A 25 -6.14 -5.08 -32.88
C PHE A 25 -4.97 -5.64 -32.06
N GLY A 26 -3.96 -6.22 -32.71
CA GLY A 26 -2.75 -6.70 -32.03
C GLY A 26 -1.96 -5.59 -31.34
N GLU A 27 -1.88 -4.40 -31.97
CA GLU A 27 -1.23 -3.24 -31.36
C GLU A 27 -2.03 -2.71 -30.15
N GLY A 28 -3.36 -2.66 -30.25
CA GLY A 28 -4.26 -2.28 -29.16
C GLY A 28 -4.15 -3.21 -27.95
N GLU A 29 -4.18 -4.53 -28.16
CA GLU A 29 -3.99 -5.51 -27.07
C GLU A 29 -2.60 -5.42 -26.44
N TYR A 30 -1.56 -5.25 -27.26
CA TYR A 30 -0.20 -5.09 -26.78
C TYR A 30 -0.05 -3.83 -25.90
N ARG A 31 -0.52 -2.67 -26.39
CA ARG A 31 -0.51 -1.42 -25.65
C ARG A 31 -1.34 -1.51 -24.37
N GLY A 32 -2.55 -2.05 -24.44
CA GLY A 32 -3.42 -2.25 -23.28
C GLY A 32 -2.79 -3.14 -22.21
N ARG A 33 -2.10 -4.21 -22.61
CA ARG A 33 -1.37 -5.08 -21.66
C ARG A 33 -0.20 -4.36 -21.01
N ILE A 34 0.56 -3.56 -21.77
CA ILE A 34 1.70 -2.80 -21.24
C ILE A 34 1.22 -1.72 -20.27
N GLU A 35 0.19 -0.96 -20.66
CA GLU A 35 -0.39 0.11 -19.84
C GLU A 35 -1.02 -0.45 -18.57
N GLY A 36 -1.88 -1.47 -18.68
CA GLY A 36 -2.52 -2.10 -17.52
C GLY A 36 -1.49 -2.70 -16.55
N ARG A 37 -0.42 -3.32 -17.04
CA ARG A 37 0.67 -3.82 -16.17
C ARG A 37 1.42 -2.69 -15.48
N LYS A 38 1.66 -1.59 -16.19
CA LYS A 38 2.38 -0.41 -15.65
C LYS A 38 1.54 0.29 -14.58
N GLU A 39 0.25 0.48 -14.84
CA GLU A 39 -0.70 1.09 -13.93
C GLU A 39 -0.89 0.23 -12.68
N GLY A 40 -1.23 -1.05 -12.84
CA GLY A 40 -1.40 -1.96 -11.70
C GLY A 40 -0.13 -2.08 -10.84
N ARG A 41 1.06 -2.04 -11.43
CA ARG A 41 2.33 -2.00 -10.66
C ARG A 41 2.47 -0.68 -9.90
N LYS A 42 2.15 0.45 -10.52
CA LYS A 42 2.26 1.78 -9.89
C LYS A 42 1.29 1.89 -8.71
N GLU A 43 0.04 1.50 -8.91
CA GLU A 43 -1.00 1.49 -7.89
C GLU A 43 -0.63 0.58 -6.72
N GLY A 44 -0.24 -0.67 -7.01
CA GLY A 44 0.17 -1.62 -5.96
C GLY A 44 1.35 -1.13 -5.12
N ILE A 45 2.35 -0.47 -5.74
CA ILE A 45 3.47 0.14 -5.00
C ILE A 45 2.99 1.32 -4.14
N GLN A 46 2.16 2.20 -4.69
CA GLN A 46 1.66 3.36 -3.96
C GLN A 46 0.81 2.96 -2.76
N GLU A 47 -0.11 2.02 -2.96
CA GLU A 47 -0.97 1.51 -1.90
C GLU A 47 -0.16 0.78 -0.83
N GLY A 48 0.76 -0.10 -1.23
CA GLY A 48 1.64 -0.81 -0.31
C GLY A 48 2.51 0.13 0.54
N LEU A 49 3.09 1.18 -0.08
CA LEU A 49 3.87 2.18 0.65
C LEU A 49 3.01 3.01 1.60
N LYS A 50 1.81 3.42 1.18
CA LYS A 50 0.90 4.21 2.00
C LYS A 50 0.46 3.42 3.23
N LYS A 51 -0.01 2.18 3.01
CA LYS A 51 -0.47 1.29 4.07
C LYS A 51 0.66 0.92 5.02
N GLY A 52 1.82 0.52 4.49
CA GLY A 52 2.98 0.17 5.31
C GLY A 52 3.50 1.35 6.14
N ARG A 53 3.52 2.57 5.58
CA ARG A 53 3.90 3.78 6.32
C ARG A 53 2.90 4.10 7.43
N GLN A 54 1.61 4.04 7.14
CA GLN A 54 0.56 4.34 8.12
C GLN A 54 0.60 3.36 9.29
N GLU A 55 0.59 2.05 9.00
CA GLU A 55 0.67 1.01 10.03
C GLU A 55 1.97 1.10 10.85
N GLY A 56 3.10 1.37 10.18
CA GLY A 56 4.39 1.52 10.85
C GLY A 56 4.43 2.73 11.78
N MET A 57 3.85 3.86 11.35
CA MET A 57 3.78 5.08 12.15
C MET A 57 2.86 4.92 13.35
N GLU A 58 1.68 4.32 13.16
CA GLU A 58 0.72 4.07 14.23
C GLU A 58 1.29 3.15 15.30
N LYS A 59 1.82 1.98 14.90
CA LYS A 59 2.46 1.04 15.82
C LYS A 59 3.69 1.65 16.51
N GLY A 60 4.45 2.48 15.79
CA GLY A 60 5.60 3.18 16.35
C GLY A 60 5.22 4.21 17.41
N MET A 61 4.16 4.98 17.15
CA MET A 61 3.65 6.00 18.07
C MET A 61 3.05 5.36 19.33
N GLU A 62 2.26 4.30 19.18
CA GLU A 62 1.66 3.57 20.30
C GLU A 62 2.75 2.99 21.23
N LYS A 63 3.72 2.26 20.67
CA LYS A 63 4.86 1.73 21.44
C LYS A 63 5.69 2.84 22.09
N GLY A 64 5.86 3.96 21.39
CA GLY A 64 6.56 5.14 21.92
C GLY A 64 5.83 5.74 23.13
N MET A 65 4.51 5.87 23.04
CA MET A 65 3.68 6.40 24.12
C MET A 65 3.65 5.47 25.33
N GLU A 66 3.51 4.16 25.12
CA GLU A 66 3.57 3.16 26.18
C GLU A 66 4.93 3.18 26.89
N ARG A 67 6.03 3.16 26.12
CA ARG A 67 7.39 3.26 26.68
C ARG A 67 7.60 4.57 27.45
N SER A 68 7.05 5.68 26.96
CA SER A 68 7.11 6.96 27.67
C SER A 68 6.33 6.91 28.98
N LYS A 69 5.13 6.32 29.01
CA LYS A 69 4.36 6.14 30.25
C LYS A 69 5.16 5.33 31.28
N LEU A 70 5.76 4.22 30.87
CA LEU A 70 6.59 3.38 31.74
C LEU A 70 7.82 4.13 32.26
N ASN A 71 8.51 4.89 31.40
CA ASN A 71 9.65 5.70 31.82
C ASN A 71 9.25 6.79 32.83
N THR A 72 8.12 7.46 32.61
CA THR A 72 7.57 8.44 33.55
C THR A 72 7.22 7.78 34.89
N ALA A 73 6.57 6.61 34.87
CA ALA A 73 6.29 5.83 36.08
C ALA A 73 7.58 5.50 36.85
N LYS A 74 8.63 5.00 36.18
CA LYS A 74 9.95 4.75 36.80
C LYS A 74 10.53 6.00 37.46
N GLN A 75 10.40 7.16 36.82
CA GLN A 75 10.89 8.42 37.41
C GLN A 75 10.06 8.88 38.61
N MET A 76 8.74 8.68 38.59
CA MET A 76 7.86 9.01 39.71
C MET A 76 8.15 8.10 40.93
N ILE A 77 8.35 6.80 40.71
CA ILE A 77 8.76 5.87 41.77
C ILE A 77 10.08 6.33 42.40
N LYS A 78 11.08 6.66 41.59
CA LYS A 78 12.39 7.16 42.07
C LYS A 78 12.30 8.46 42.89
N LYS A 79 11.28 9.29 42.62
CA LYS A 79 11.01 10.52 43.35
C LYS A 79 10.17 10.30 44.62
N GLY A 80 9.74 9.06 44.88
CA GLY A 80 8.96 8.71 46.07
C GLY A 80 7.46 9.01 45.97
N TYR A 81 6.92 9.11 44.75
CA TYR A 81 5.46 9.20 44.58
C TYR A 81 4.79 7.89 44.99
N ALA A 82 3.62 7.98 45.62
CA ALA A 82 2.84 6.83 46.03
C ALA A 82 2.21 6.11 44.82
N VAL A 83 2.04 4.79 44.94
CA VAL A 83 1.62 3.91 43.82
C VAL A 83 0.23 4.29 43.30
N ASP A 84 -0.71 4.59 44.20
CA ASP A 84 -2.05 5.08 43.91
C ASP A 84 -2.02 6.35 43.03
N VAL A 85 -1.17 7.32 43.37
CA VAL A 85 -1.02 8.56 42.59
C VAL A 85 -0.48 8.28 41.18
N ILE A 86 0.44 7.33 41.04
CA ILE A 86 1.01 6.96 39.73
C ILE A 86 -0.04 6.24 38.87
N MET A 87 -0.86 5.37 39.48
CA MET A 87 -1.97 4.70 38.80
C MET A 87 -2.98 5.71 38.25
N ASP A 88 -3.39 6.67 39.08
CA ASP A 88 -4.38 7.69 38.69
C ASP A 88 -3.87 8.61 37.58
N ILE A 89 -2.60 9.03 37.64
CA ILE A 89 -2.02 9.96 36.65
C ILE A 89 -1.73 9.28 35.31
N LEU A 90 -1.18 8.07 35.32
CA LEU A 90 -0.72 7.40 34.09
C LEU A 90 -1.71 6.37 33.54
N GLY A 91 -2.76 6.05 34.30
CA GLY A 91 -3.73 5.00 33.96
C GLY A 91 -3.09 3.62 33.88
N LEU A 92 -2.03 3.38 34.66
CA LEU A 92 -1.32 2.10 34.70
C LEU A 92 -1.94 1.19 35.76
N SER A 93 -1.93 -0.12 35.52
CA SER A 93 -2.38 -1.08 36.50
C SER A 93 -1.35 -1.24 37.63
N LYS A 94 -1.80 -1.74 38.77
CA LYS A 94 -0.94 -1.96 39.93
C LYS A 94 0.18 -2.96 39.60
N GLU A 95 -0.14 -4.01 38.86
CA GLU A 95 0.79 -5.06 38.46
C GLU A 95 1.94 -4.50 37.60
N VAL A 96 1.61 -3.59 36.68
CA VAL A 96 2.63 -2.92 35.86
C VAL A 96 3.56 -2.10 36.73
N ILE A 97 3.03 -1.31 37.66
CA ILE A 97 3.86 -0.46 38.54
C ILE A 97 4.71 -1.32 39.49
N GLU A 98 4.15 -2.37 40.07
CA GLU A 98 4.89 -3.31 40.93
C GLU A 98 6.03 -3.98 40.18
N SER A 99 5.83 -4.35 38.91
CA SER A 99 6.91 -4.91 38.09
C SER A 99 8.09 -3.94 37.89
N LEU A 100 7.85 -2.63 37.93
CA LEU A 100 8.89 -1.59 37.80
C LEU A 100 9.66 -1.34 39.11
N ILE A 101 9.15 -1.83 40.25
CA ILE A 101 9.78 -1.71 41.58
C ILE A 101 10.71 -2.91 41.84
N VAL A 102 10.40 -4.06 41.26
CA VAL A 102 11.12 -5.33 41.48
C VAL A 102 12.36 -5.46 40.57
N GLU A 103 12.47 -4.65 39.50
CA GLU A 103 13.70 -4.43 38.72
C GLU A 103 14.69 -3.50 39.42
#